data_AF-A0A2Z6QLC2-F1
#
_entry.id   AF-A0A2Z6QLC2-F1
#
_cell.length_a   1.000
_cell.length_b   1.000
_cell.length_c   1.000
_cell.angle_alpha   90.00
_cell.angle_beta   90.00
_cell.angle_gamma   90.00
#
_symmetry.space_group_name_H-M   'P 1'
#
loop_
_entity.id
_entity.type
_entity.pdbx_description
1 polymer ?
#
loop_
_entity_poly.entity_id
_entity_poly.type
_entity_poly.pdbx_seq_one_letter_code
_entity_poly.pdbx_strand_id
1 'polypeptide(L)'
;MSYIRNSVRSQFFDIMDQYHHYIPRFLLRNFAIDKCERIFESFIKKQKNKNQRKSELLQTYDRKKDRLGVSLISRTYGYQNMYKDLNNEDVMHVEEKLSKLERRAAETIHNIVKASRTENQVVLLRKDLEDLRKFIFIMNYRNGQRLSQYNDEKFDVITGSMVRNFMQERNLQKPKEVWLQNIHEILDTSHEEVGNNEKIFSIDREDYKHRMIDCFLLIWQAGENDEFIITSNGFGIFEGVTGNMFGAFPFQYAFHSFYVISPKLVLVLCPSSFRKEIGTDHLYKFFGGKRSIFENVPHPAAIPKYVGTVNASRSKSNNEHNHSKFDPTDIFSLHARAFEKTLKSMGIEKQWNDTFTFPFVKLDSATVHLVNFILLNEVKPDLILTFLSRPYLYKTIVKYHKKVGVQQDFSNLKKNLFIELNRTHKDNLHLRKNIPTGQKYSWNVRETNSES
;
A
#
# COMPACT_ATOMS: atom_id res chain seq x y z
N MET A 1 -19.93 -42.75 -50.05
CA MET A 1 -20.74 -41.51 -50.17
C MET A 1 -21.27 -41.15 -48.79
N SER A 2 -21.11 -39.88 -48.40
CA SER A 2 -21.83 -39.20 -47.29
C SER A 2 -21.52 -39.64 -45.85
N TYR A 3 -21.16 -38.80 -44.90
CA TYR A 3 -20.75 -37.39 -44.89
C TYR A 3 -20.07 -37.18 -43.52
N ILE A 4 -18.84 -36.66 -43.53
CA ILE A 4 -18.20 -36.01 -42.39
C ILE A 4 -19.05 -34.78 -42.05
N ARG A 5 -19.58 -34.68 -40.82
CA ARG A 5 -20.03 -33.40 -40.24
C ARG A 5 -20.07 -33.45 -38.72
N ASN A 6 -19.16 -32.67 -38.15
CA ASN A 6 -19.31 -31.95 -36.89
C ASN A 6 -19.29 -32.75 -35.58
N SER A 7 -18.08 -33.15 -35.17
CA SER A 7 -17.71 -33.14 -33.75
C SER A 7 -16.35 -32.48 -33.54
N VAL A 8 -16.09 -31.39 -34.26
CA VAL A 8 -15.20 -30.31 -33.78
C VAL A 8 -16.08 -29.42 -32.90
N ARG A 9 -16.50 -29.96 -31.75
CA ARG A 9 -17.03 -29.15 -30.66
C ARG A 9 -15.80 -28.68 -29.90
N SER A 10 -15.27 -27.59 -30.42
CA SER A 10 -14.40 -26.63 -29.75
C SER A 10 -14.38 -26.80 -28.24
N GLN A 11 -13.19 -27.08 -27.72
CA GLN A 11 -12.76 -26.71 -26.38
C GLN A 11 -12.81 -25.16 -26.27
N PHE A 12 -14.02 -24.58 -26.28
CA PHE A 12 -14.21 -23.28 -25.64
C PHE A 12 -14.15 -23.56 -24.15
N PHE A 13 -12.96 -23.41 -23.57
CA PHE A 13 -12.89 -23.03 -22.18
C PHE A 13 -13.73 -21.77 -22.04
N ASP A 14 -14.86 -21.89 -21.36
CA ASP A 14 -15.58 -20.76 -20.80
C ASP A 14 -14.66 -20.20 -19.70
N ILE A 15 -13.67 -19.38 -20.11
CA ILE A 15 -12.73 -18.72 -19.19
C ILE A 15 -13.55 -17.70 -18.43
N MET A 16 -14.17 -18.16 -17.34
CA MET A 16 -15.11 -17.40 -16.53
C MET A 16 -14.57 -16.02 -16.22
N ASP A 17 -15.39 -15.01 -16.46
CA ASP A 17 -15.06 -13.65 -16.09
C ASP A 17 -14.80 -13.56 -14.59
N GLN A 18 -13.64 -13.04 -14.21
CA GLN A 18 -13.19 -12.95 -12.81
C GLN A 18 -13.06 -11.50 -12.37
N TYR A 19 -13.61 -11.18 -11.19
CA TYR A 19 -13.43 -9.88 -10.54
C TYR A 19 -12.13 -9.86 -9.73
N HIS A 20 -11.18 -9.05 -10.17
CA HIS A 20 -9.84 -8.94 -9.60
C HIS A 20 -9.72 -7.67 -8.77
N HIS A 21 -9.21 -7.83 -7.55
CA HIS A 21 -9.05 -6.76 -6.58
C HIS A 21 -7.71 -6.05 -6.77
N TYR A 22 -7.71 -4.79 -7.20
CA TYR A 22 -6.49 -3.97 -7.20
C TYR A 22 -6.17 -3.43 -5.81
N ILE A 23 -7.03 -3.58 -4.81
CA ILE A 23 -6.69 -3.55 -3.37
C ILE A 23 -7.15 -4.89 -2.75
N PRO A 24 -6.24 -5.76 -2.26
CA PRO A 24 -6.56 -7.10 -1.82
C PRO A 24 -7.57 -7.13 -0.70
N ARG A 25 -8.44 -8.14 -0.75
CA ARG A 25 -9.47 -8.35 0.27
C ARG A 25 -8.87 -8.50 1.66
N PHE A 26 -7.72 -9.17 1.80
CA PHE A 26 -7.09 -9.37 3.10
C PHE A 26 -6.72 -8.05 3.79
N LEU A 27 -6.40 -7.02 3.00
CA LEU A 27 -6.08 -5.70 3.50
C LEU A 27 -7.36 -4.92 3.83
N LEU A 28 -8.34 -4.97 2.94
CA LEU A 28 -9.67 -4.36 3.18
C LEU A 28 -10.33 -4.92 4.44
N ARG A 29 -10.07 -6.18 4.78
CA ARG A 29 -10.53 -6.79 6.04
C ARG A 29 -10.02 -6.07 7.28
N ASN A 30 -8.95 -5.28 7.21
CA ASN A 30 -8.50 -4.47 8.34
C ASN A 30 -9.39 -3.24 8.58
N PHE A 31 -10.25 -2.90 7.61
CA PHE A 31 -11.24 -1.82 7.66
C PHE A 31 -12.68 -2.34 7.81
N ALA A 32 -12.85 -3.66 7.97
CA ALA A 32 -14.17 -4.27 8.07
C ALA A 32 -14.88 -3.87 9.39
N ILE A 33 -16.15 -3.49 9.27
CA ILE A 33 -17.01 -3.04 10.37
C ILE A 33 -17.05 -4.10 11.50
N ASP A 34 -17.19 -5.38 11.13
CA ASP A 34 -17.29 -6.52 12.06
C ASP A 34 -16.03 -6.75 12.93
N LYS A 35 -14.86 -6.19 12.56
CA LYS A 35 -13.64 -6.34 13.37
C LYS A 35 -13.54 -5.32 14.51
N CYS A 36 -14.26 -4.21 14.45
CA CYS A 36 -14.13 -3.10 15.41
C CYS A 36 -15.45 -2.70 16.10
N GLU A 37 -16.61 -3.21 15.67
CA GLU A 37 -17.87 -3.06 16.40
C GLU A 37 -17.94 -3.98 17.64
N ARG A 38 -17.14 -3.66 18.65
CA ARG A 38 -17.51 -3.93 20.06
C ARG A 38 -17.61 -2.67 20.92
N ILE A 39 -17.44 -1.46 20.38
CA ILE A 39 -17.41 -0.26 21.23
C ILE A 39 -18.49 0.78 20.92
N PHE A 40 -19.07 0.88 19.72
CA PHE A 40 -20.18 1.83 19.51
C PHE A 40 -21.28 1.29 18.57
N GLU A 41 -22.42 1.02 19.19
CA GLU A 41 -23.79 1.14 18.70
C GLU A 41 -24.63 -0.08 18.30
N SER A 42 -25.81 -0.04 18.91
CA SER A 42 -26.91 -0.98 19.01
C SER A 42 -27.81 -1.04 17.78
N PHE A 43 -27.25 -0.98 16.56
CA PHE A 43 -28.03 -1.07 15.33
C PHE A 43 -27.93 -2.40 14.57
N ILE A 44 -27.05 -3.33 14.97
CA ILE A 44 -27.09 -4.73 14.48
C ILE A 44 -27.98 -5.58 15.39
N LYS A 45 -29.25 -5.20 15.52
CA LYS A 45 -30.31 -6.08 16.04
C LYS A 45 -31.42 -6.19 15.00
N LYS A 46 -31.12 -6.78 13.84
CA LYS A 46 -32.13 -7.41 12.96
C LYS A 46 -31.62 -8.29 11.80
N GLN A 47 -30.40 -8.80 11.86
CA GLN A 47 -29.95 -9.85 10.92
C GLN A 47 -29.14 -10.94 11.66
N LYS A 48 -29.81 -11.64 12.57
CA LYS A 48 -29.38 -12.99 12.96
C LYS A 48 -30.19 -14.00 12.14
N ASN A 49 -29.75 -14.25 10.92
CA ASN A 49 -30.04 -15.51 10.24
C ASN A 49 -28.74 -16.28 10.05
N LYS A 50 -28.71 -17.50 10.60
CA LYS A 50 -27.65 -18.50 10.43
C LYS A 50 -27.53 -18.82 8.92
N ASN A 51 -26.30 -18.93 8.42
CA ASN A 51 -25.88 -19.30 7.04
C ASN A 51 -25.53 -18.23 6.00
N GLN A 52 -25.27 -16.97 6.37
CA GLN A 52 -24.49 -16.09 5.48
C GLN A 52 -23.00 -16.32 5.73
N ARG A 53 -22.26 -16.80 4.70
CA ARG A 53 -20.81 -16.57 4.59
C ARG A 53 -20.58 -15.12 5.02
N LYS A 54 -19.87 -14.86 6.13
CA LYS A 54 -19.69 -13.50 6.68
C LYS A 54 -19.33 -12.54 5.56
N SER A 55 -20.31 -11.79 5.08
CA SER A 55 -20.11 -10.78 4.07
C SER A 55 -19.43 -9.63 4.78
N GLU A 56 -18.12 -9.54 4.64
CA GLU A 56 -17.33 -8.48 5.28
C GLU A 56 -17.69 -7.14 4.62
N LEU A 57 -18.14 -6.20 5.45
CA LEU A 57 -18.66 -4.89 5.06
C LEU A 57 -17.65 -3.78 5.41
N LEU A 58 -17.53 -2.79 4.53
CA LEU A 58 -16.71 -1.59 4.69
C LEU A 58 -17.60 -0.35 4.88
N GLN A 59 -17.23 0.57 5.78
CA GLN A 59 -17.81 1.93 5.71
C GLN A 59 -17.16 2.66 4.55
N THR A 60 -18.00 3.21 3.67
CA THR A 60 -17.54 3.88 2.46
C THR A 60 -18.26 5.18 2.21
N TYR A 61 -17.56 6.11 1.58
CA TYR A 61 -18.14 7.30 0.95
C TYR A 61 -17.93 7.19 -0.56
N ASP A 62 -19.02 7.12 -1.31
CA ASP A 62 -19.03 7.19 -2.78
C ASP A 62 -19.10 8.66 -3.17
N ARG A 63 -17.97 9.22 -3.63
CA ARG A 63 -17.88 10.65 -3.98
C ARG A 63 -18.76 11.00 -5.16
N LYS A 64 -18.83 10.13 -6.17
CA LYS A 64 -19.63 10.34 -7.38
C LYS A 64 -21.12 10.45 -7.05
N LYS A 65 -21.59 9.67 -6.08
CA LYS A 65 -22.98 9.71 -5.59
C LYS A 65 -23.20 10.61 -4.38
N ASP A 66 -22.12 11.22 -3.89
CA ASP A 66 -22.08 12.02 -2.66
C ASP A 66 -22.79 11.34 -1.47
N ARG A 67 -22.49 10.05 -1.25
CA ARG A 67 -23.25 9.21 -0.32
C ARG A 67 -22.37 8.41 0.62
N LEU A 68 -22.65 8.54 1.91
CA LEU A 68 -22.18 7.62 2.94
C LEU A 68 -22.96 6.31 2.86
N GLY A 69 -22.25 5.19 3.01
CA GLY A 69 -22.86 3.89 2.91
C GLY A 69 -21.94 2.77 3.36
N VAL A 70 -22.35 1.57 3.01
CA VAL A 70 -21.62 0.35 3.32
C VAL A 70 -21.44 -0.44 2.02
N SER A 71 -20.22 -0.92 1.78
CA SER A 71 -19.88 -1.69 0.59
C SER A 71 -19.36 -3.08 0.94
N LEU A 72 -19.66 -4.08 0.11
CA LEU A 72 -19.12 -5.43 0.25
C LEU A 72 -17.66 -5.46 -0.19
N ILE A 73 -16.76 -5.99 0.66
CA ILE A 73 -15.33 -6.16 0.30
C ILE A 73 -15.17 -6.86 -1.06
N SER A 74 -15.99 -7.87 -1.33
CA SER A 74 -15.92 -8.65 -2.57
C SER A 74 -16.25 -7.86 -3.84
N ARG A 75 -16.79 -6.64 -3.73
CA ARG A 75 -17.20 -5.78 -4.86
C ARG A 75 -16.59 -4.37 -4.82
N THR A 76 -15.62 -4.13 -3.93
CA THR A 76 -14.95 -2.84 -3.79
C THR A 76 -13.49 -2.97 -4.21
N TYR A 77 -12.96 -1.93 -4.88
CA TYR A 77 -11.56 -1.83 -5.31
C TYR A 77 -11.09 -2.96 -6.25
N GLY A 78 -11.83 -3.21 -7.33
CA GLY A 78 -11.47 -4.18 -8.34
C GLY A 78 -12.09 -3.93 -9.72
N TYR A 79 -11.57 -4.65 -10.71
CA TYR A 79 -12.02 -4.65 -12.11
C TYR A 79 -12.29 -6.07 -12.59
N GLN A 80 -13.20 -6.24 -13.54
CA GLN A 80 -13.36 -7.52 -14.23
C GLN A 80 -12.18 -7.78 -15.15
N ASN A 81 -11.69 -9.03 -15.17
CA ASN A 81 -10.71 -9.55 -16.13
C ASN A 81 -9.42 -8.73 -16.25
N MET A 82 -8.94 -8.19 -15.12
CA MET A 82 -7.79 -7.28 -15.10
C MET A 82 -6.53 -7.89 -15.73
N TYR A 83 -6.29 -9.18 -15.50
CA TYR A 83 -5.09 -9.89 -15.97
C TYR A 83 -5.33 -10.82 -17.15
N LYS A 84 -6.51 -10.78 -17.77
CA LYS A 84 -6.84 -11.66 -18.90
C LYS A 84 -5.96 -11.28 -20.10
N ASP A 85 -5.14 -12.22 -20.53
CA ASP A 85 -4.26 -12.10 -21.70
C ASP A 85 -4.65 -13.12 -22.77
N LEU A 86 -5.40 -12.67 -23.78
CA LEU A 86 -5.87 -13.56 -24.84
C LEU A 86 -4.77 -13.97 -25.82
N ASN A 87 -3.59 -13.34 -25.74
CA ASN A 87 -2.45 -13.59 -26.62
C ASN A 87 -1.44 -14.57 -25.98
N ASN A 88 -1.67 -15.02 -24.75
CA ASN A 88 -0.84 -15.99 -24.04
C ASN A 88 -1.52 -17.37 -23.99
N GLU A 89 -0.75 -18.46 -24.04
CA GLU A 89 -1.26 -19.83 -23.89
C GLU A 89 -1.94 -20.01 -22.52
N ASP A 90 -1.36 -19.45 -21.46
CA ASP A 90 -1.98 -19.32 -20.15
C ASP A 90 -2.59 -17.92 -20.01
N VAL A 91 -3.88 -17.83 -20.32
CA VAL A 91 -4.66 -16.58 -20.32
C VAL A 91 -4.64 -15.87 -18.98
N MET A 92 -4.39 -16.58 -17.88
CA MET A 92 -4.36 -16.06 -16.51
C MET A 92 -2.99 -16.22 -15.85
N HIS A 93 -1.90 -16.34 -16.61
CA HIS A 93 -0.53 -16.62 -16.14
C HIS A 93 -0.02 -15.70 -15.02
N VAL A 94 -0.54 -14.47 -14.93
CA VAL A 94 -0.19 -13.51 -13.88
C VAL A 94 -0.93 -13.81 -12.56
N GLU A 95 -2.17 -14.31 -12.60
CA GLU A 95 -3.05 -14.43 -11.43
C GLU A 95 -2.50 -15.43 -10.41
N GLU A 96 -2.00 -16.59 -10.86
CA GLU A 96 -1.45 -17.59 -9.94
C GLU A 96 -0.24 -17.04 -9.18
N LYS A 97 0.67 -16.34 -9.88
CA LYS A 97 1.88 -15.74 -9.30
C LYS A 97 1.53 -14.62 -8.32
N LEU A 98 0.55 -13.78 -8.66
CA LEU A 98 0.01 -12.77 -7.77
C LEU A 98 -0.58 -13.39 -6.51
N SER A 99 -1.37 -14.47 -6.62
CA SER A 99 -1.97 -15.13 -5.45
C SER A 99 -0.91 -15.63 -4.46
N LYS A 100 0.24 -16.12 -4.95
CA LYS A 100 1.37 -16.57 -4.13
C LYS A 100 2.05 -15.39 -3.42
N LEU A 101 2.23 -14.26 -4.10
CA LEU A 101 2.77 -13.05 -3.48
C LEU A 101 1.82 -12.46 -2.44
N GLU A 102 0.53 -12.36 -2.78
CA GLU A 102 -0.51 -11.84 -1.88
C GLU A 102 -0.63 -12.67 -0.61
N ARG A 103 -0.57 -14.01 -0.71
CA ARG A 103 -0.59 -14.88 0.47
C ARG A 103 0.57 -14.59 1.42
N ARG A 104 1.79 -14.51 0.89
CA ARG A 104 3.01 -14.23 1.69
C ARG A 104 2.95 -12.83 2.31
N ALA A 105 2.59 -11.82 1.52
CA ALA A 105 2.42 -10.46 2.04
C ALA A 105 1.29 -10.34 3.07
N ALA A 106 0.20 -11.10 2.93
CA ALA A 106 -0.89 -11.12 3.89
C ALA A 106 -0.45 -11.65 5.25
N GLU A 107 0.40 -12.69 5.28
CA GLU A 107 0.99 -13.21 6.51
C GLU A 107 1.89 -12.16 7.17
N THR A 108 2.79 -11.53 6.42
CA THR A 108 3.66 -10.45 6.92
C THR A 108 2.85 -9.28 7.47
N ILE A 109 1.87 -8.76 6.72
CA ILE A 109 1.01 -7.65 7.15
C ILE A 109 0.17 -8.05 8.37
N HIS A 110 -0.33 -9.28 8.43
CA HIS A 110 -1.04 -9.78 9.60
C HIS A 110 -0.16 -9.75 10.85
N ASN A 111 1.09 -10.19 10.74
CA ASN A 111 2.04 -10.17 11.84
C ASN A 111 2.36 -8.74 12.30
N ILE A 112 2.57 -7.81 11.37
CA ILE A 112 2.76 -6.39 11.66
C ILE A 112 1.55 -5.82 12.43
N VAL A 113 0.33 -6.02 11.91
CA VAL A 113 -0.92 -5.51 12.52
C VAL A 113 -1.20 -6.16 13.88
N LYS A 114 -0.82 -7.44 14.05
CA LYS A 114 -0.98 -8.14 15.32
C LYS A 114 0.01 -7.60 16.36
N ALA A 115 1.29 -7.49 16.01
CA ALA A 115 2.34 -6.98 16.89
C ALA A 115 2.05 -5.54 17.35
N SER A 116 1.55 -4.68 16.47
CA SER A 116 1.28 -3.27 16.81
C SER A 116 0.21 -3.05 17.89
N ARG A 117 -0.53 -4.09 18.29
CA ARG A 117 -1.57 -4.01 19.33
C ARG A 117 -1.02 -4.17 20.73
N THR A 118 0.10 -4.86 20.88
CA THR A 118 0.68 -5.22 22.19
C THR A 118 2.14 -4.79 22.30
N GLU A 119 2.87 -4.80 21.19
CA GLU A 119 4.29 -4.49 21.13
C GLU A 119 4.55 -3.08 20.61
N ASN A 120 5.76 -2.58 20.86
CA ASN A 120 6.26 -1.32 20.29
C ASN A 120 7.12 -1.54 19.03
N GLN A 121 7.34 -2.79 18.61
CA GLN A 121 8.15 -3.15 17.45
C GLN A 121 7.71 -4.48 16.84
N VAL A 122 8.21 -4.79 15.64
CA VAL A 122 8.01 -6.08 14.96
C VAL A 122 9.33 -6.55 14.36
N VAL A 123 9.57 -7.86 14.42
CA VAL A 123 10.73 -8.50 13.78
C VAL A 123 10.27 -9.18 12.50
N LEU A 124 10.90 -8.86 11.38
CA LEU A 124 10.62 -9.46 10.07
C LEU A 124 11.85 -10.19 9.54
N LEU A 125 11.63 -11.33 8.87
CA LEU A 125 12.71 -11.98 8.10
C LEU A 125 12.99 -11.20 6.83
N ARG A 126 14.23 -11.29 6.32
CA ARG A 126 14.63 -10.74 5.03
C ARG A 126 13.66 -11.15 3.93
N LYS A 127 13.43 -12.46 3.76
CA LYS A 127 12.52 -12.97 2.73
C LYS A 127 11.11 -12.37 2.81
N ASP A 128 10.60 -12.16 4.01
CA ASP A 128 9.24 -11.65 4.25
C ASP A 128 9.17 -10.15 3.93
N LEU A 129 10.26 -9.43 4.22
CA LEU A 129 10.42 -8.01 3.88
C LEU A 129 10.58 -7.80 2.36
N GLU A 130 11.32 -8.67 1.68
CA GLU A 130 11.48 -8.64 0.23
C GLU A 130 10.16 -8.94 -0.50
N ASP A 131 9.42 -9.95 -0.04
CA ASP A 131 8.08 -10.25 -0.54
C ASP A 131 7.11 -9.09 -0.24
N LEU A 132 7.19 -8.46 0.93
CA LEU A 132 6.39 -7.27 1.25
C LEU A 132 6.71 -6.09 0.30
N ARG A 133 7.98 -5.86 -0.03
CA ARG A 133 8.43 -4.81 -0.96
C ARG A 133 7.92 -5.06 -2.38
N LYS A 134 8.06 -6.29 -2.89
CA LYS A 134 7.45 -6.69 -4.15
C LYS A 134 5.94 -6.45 -4.15
N PHE A 135 5.28 -6.86 -3.06
CA PHE A 135 3.84 -6.68 -2.91
C PHE A 135 3.44 -5.20 -3.01
N ILE A 136 4.01 -4.31 -2.19
CA ILE A 136 3.64 -2.88 -2.21
C ILE A 136 3.94 -2.22 -3.57
N PHE A 137 5.00 -2.63 -4.28
CA PHE A 137 5.27 -2.16 -5.64
C PHE A 137 4.17 -2.61 -6.60
N ILE A 138 3.91 -3.91 -6.67
CA ILE A 138 2.89 -4.49 -7.55
C ILE A 138 1.51 -3.90 -7.26
N MET A 139 1.20 -3.64 -5.98
CA MET A 139 -0.04 -2.98 -5.59
C MET A 139 -0.19 -1.58 -6.16
N ASN A 140 0.89 -0.80 -6.16
CA ASN A 140 0.90 0.52 -6.80
C ASN A 140 0.84 0.35 -8.33
N TYR A 141 1.67 -0.50 -8.90
CA TYR A 141 1.78 -0.71 -10.34
C TYR A 141 0.50 -1.20 -11.01
N ARG A 142 -0.29 -2.03 -10.31
CA ARG A 142 -1.54 -2.60 -10.84
C ARG A 142 -2.77 -1.72 -10.59
N ASN A 143 -2.58 -0.52 -10.04
CA ASN A 143 -3.69 0.38 -9.76
C ASN A 143 -4.45 0.72 -11.05
N GLY A 144 -5.72 1.11 -10.91
CA GLY A 144 -6.58 1.38 -12.06
C GLY A 144 -6.05 2.46 -13.00
N GLN A 145 -5.29 3.44 -12.49
CA GLN A 145 -4.75 4.51 -13.32
C GLN A 145 -3.63 4.01 -14.24
N ARG A 146 -2.68 3.24 -13.69
CA ARG A 146 -1.58 2.65 -14.47
C ARG A 146 -2.14 1.66 -15.48
N LEU A 147 -3.11 0.83 -15.10
CA LEU A 147 -3.79 -0.06 -16.03
C LEU A 147 -4.47 0.71 -17.17
N SER A 148 -5.26 1.75 -16.86
CA SER A 148 -5.89 2.59 -17.89
C SER A 148 -4.87 3.30 -18.78
N GLN A 149 -3.69 3.65 -18.25
CA GLN A 149 -2.61 4.24 -19.04
C GLN A 149 -2.18 3.32 -20.20
N TYR A 150 -1.96 2.04 -19.92
CA TYR A 150 -1.57 1.05 -20.92
C TYR A 150 -2.75 0.58 -21.79
N ASN A 151 -3.97 0.49 -21.25
CA ASN A 151 -5.15 0.12 -22.04
C ASN A 151 -5.56 1.21 -23.04
N ASP A 152 -5.50 2.47 -22.62
CA ASP A 152 -5.95 3.62 -23.43
C ASP A 152 -4.79 4.29 -24.19
N GLU A 153 -3.57 3.76 -24.06
CA GLU A 153 -2.34 4.29 -24.66
C GLU A 153 -2.03 5.76 -24.32
N LYS A 154 -2.40 6.18 -23.10
CA LYS A 154 -2.29 7.56 -22.61
C LYS A 154 -0.89 7.84 -22.05
N PHE A 155 0.09 7.91 -22.93
CA PHE A 155 1.47 8.27 -22.59
C PHE A 155 1.82 9.69 -23.05
N ASP A 156 2.75 10.33 -22.36
CA ASP A 156 3.44 11.47 -22.95
C ASP A 156 4.29 11.01 -24.16
N VAL A 157 4.71 11.96 -25.00
CA VAL A 157 5.40 11.67 -26.27
C VAL A 157 6.67 10.83 -26.06
N ILE A 158 7.43 11.12 -25.00
CA ILE A 158 8.70 10.45 -24.72
C ILE A 158 8.43 9.04 -24.24
N THR A 159 7.61 8.88 -23.19
CA THR A 159 7.26 7.57 -22.63
C THR A 159 6.61 6.68 -23.69
N GLY A 160 5.69 7.21 -24.49
CA GLY A 160 5.03 6.46 -25.55
C GLY A 160 6.00 5.96 -26.61
N SER A 161 7.04 6.72 -26.95
CA SER A 161 8.11 6.27 -27.84
C SER A 161 8.91 5.12 -27.24
N MET A 162 9.28 5.23 -25.96
CA MET A 162 10.01 4.17 -25.24
C MET A 162 9.20 2.88 -25.14
N VAL A 163 7.89 2.96 -24.87
CA VAL A 163 7.00 1.80 -24.84
C VAL A 163 6.95 1.12 -26.21
N ARG A 164 6.83 1.87 -27.31
CA ARG A 164 6.83 1.30 -28.67
C ARG A 164 8.13 0.60 -29.02
N ASN A 165 9.28 1.20 -28.68
CA ASN A 165 10.58 0.57 -28.92
C ASN A 165 10.71 -0.74 -28.13
N PHE A 166 10.32 -0.73 -26.86
CA PHE A 166 10.33 -1.92 -26.02
C PHE A 166 9.40 -3.01 -26.57
N MET A 167 8.22 -2.65 -27.08
CA MET A 167 7.31 -3.59 -27.73
C MET A 167 7.93 -4.22 -28.98
N GLN A 168 8.59 -3.43 -29.83
CA GLN A 168 9.28 -3.93 -31.03
C GLN A 168 10.41 -4.91 -30.66
N GLU A 169 11.24 -4.57 -29.68
CA GLU A 169 12.34 -5.42 -29.21
C GLU A 169 11.88 -6.76 -28.62
N ARG A 170 10.64 -6.80 -28.09
CA ARG A 170 10.06 -7.96 -27.40
C ARG A 170 8.94 -8.65 -28.19
N ASN A 171 8.68 -8.21 -29.43
CA ASN A 171 7.60 -8.70 -30.29
C ASN A 171 6.19 -8.61 -29.67
N LEU A 172 5.96 -7.60 -28.81
CA LEU A 172 4.66 -7.36 -28.17
C LEU A 172 3.75 -6.53 -29.07
N GLN A 173 2.46 -6.84 -29.09
CA GLN A 173 1.52 -6.22 -30.04
C GLN A 173 0.79 -5.02 -29.44
N LYS A 174 0.54 -5.02 -28.13
CA LYS A 174 -0.21 -3.97 -27.43
C LYS A 174 0.49 -3.49 -26.17
N PRO A 175 0.36 -2.20 -25.77
CA PRO A 175 0.94 -1.72 -24.52
C PRO A 175 0.45 -2.49 -23.28
N LYS A 176 -0.79 -3.00 -23.27
CA LYS A 176 -1.27 -3.88 -22.19
C LYS A 176 -0.37 -5.10 -21.95
N GLU A 177 0.23 -5.67 -23.01
CA GLU A 177 1.14 -6.81 -22.92
C GLU A 177 2.44 -6.41 -22.22
N VAL A 178 2.93 -5.18 -22.40
CA VAL A 178 4.07 -4.63 -21.62
C VAL A 178 3.73 -4.60 -20.13
N TRP A 179 2.53 -4.12 -19.77
CA TRP A 179 2.09 -4.07 -18.38
C TRP A 179 1.99 -5.47 -17.74
N LEU A 180 1.44 -6.45 -18.47
CA LEU A 180 1.36 -7.84 -18.02
C LEU A 180 2.74 -8.49 -17.89
N GLN A 181 3.60 -8.32 -18.90
CA GLN A 181 4.97 -8.82 -18.89
C GLN A 181 5.75 -8.25 -17.70
N ASN A 182 5.65 -6.96 -17.43
CA ASN A 182 6.34 -6.36 -16.29
C ASN A 182 5.87 -6.96 -14.96
N ILE A 183 4.56 -7.16 -14.77
CA ILE A 183 4.05 -7.84 -13.57
C ILE A 183 4.63 -9.25 -13.49
N HIS A 184 4.58 -10.02 -14.57
CA HIS A 184 5.11 -11.38 -14.63
C HIS A 184 6.59 -11.42 -14.25
N GLU A 185 7.42 -10.63 -14.92
CA GLU A 185 8.87 -10.60 -14.72
C GLU A 185 9.27 -10.12 -13.31
N ILE A 186 8.57 -9.13 -12.74
CA ILE A 186 8.81 -8.69 -11.35
C ILE A 186 8.49 -9.80 -10.34
N LEU A 187 7.44 -10.59 -10.60
CA LEU A 187 7.05 -11.69 -9.72
C LEU A 187 8.08 -12.83 -9.74
N ASP A 188 8.61 -13.16 -10.92
CA ASP A 188 9.56 -14.25 -11.12
C ASP A 188 11.01 -13.89 -10.77
N THR A 189 11.40 -12.64 -10.93
CA THR A 189 12.77 -12.19 -10.64
C THR A 189 12.96 -12.02 -9.14
N SER A 190 14.08 -12.48 -8.54
CA SER A 190 14.38 -12.23 -7.11
C SER A 190 14.40 -10.72 -6.80
N HIS A 191 14.09 -10.32 -5.56
CA HIS A 191 13.91 -8.91 -5.21
C HIS A 191 15.11 -8.02 -5.59
N GLU A 192 16.34 -8.49 -5.32
CA GLU A 192 17.57 -7.73 -5.60
C GLU A 192 17.86 -7.60 -7.10
N GLU A 193 17.39 -8.55 -7.92
CA GLU A 193 17.68 -8.58 -9.36
C GLU A 193 16.62 -7.88 -10.22
N VAL A 194 15.48 -7.49 -9.65
CA VAL A 194 14.42 -6.80 -10.40
C VAL A 194 14.98 -5.55 -11.07
N GLY A 195 15.80 -4.77 -10.37
CA GLY A 195 16.40 -3.53 -10.88
C GLY A 195 17.36 -3.74 -12.07
N ASN A 196 17.80 -4.97 -12.33
CA ASN A 196 18.71 -5.32 -13.42
C ASN A 196 18.02 -6.11 -14.54
N ASN A 197 16.79 -6.60 -14.35
CA ASN A 197 16.13 -7.44 -15.35
C ASN A 197 15.67 -6.62 -16.57
N GLU A 198 16.37 -6.77 -17.70
CA GLU A 198 16.07 -6.12 -18.99
C GLU A 198 14.77 -6.55 -19.66
N LYS A 199 14.13 -7.62 -19.18
CA LYS A 199 12.78 -8.01 -19.61
C LYS A 199 11.69 -7.12 -19.00
N ILE A 200 12.04 -6.27 -18.03
CA ILE A 200 11.14 -5.27 -17.46
C ILE A 200 11.38 -3.95 -18.18
N PHE A 201 10.30 -3.27 -18.56
CA PHE A 201 10.38 -1.94 -19.17
C PHE A 201 11.24 -1.00 -18.32
N SER A 202 12.17 -0.27 -18.96
CA SER A 202 13.24 0.46 -18.28
C SER A 202 12.73 1.45 -17.22
N ILE A 203 11.67 2.21 -17.51
CA ILE A 203 11.09 3.18 -16.55
C ILE A 203 10.54 2.45 -15.31
N ASP A 204 9.85 1.33 -15.50
CA ASP A 204 9.26 0.55 -14.41
C ASP A 204 10.32 -0.14 -13.57
N ARG A 205 11.38 -0.62 -14.22
CA ARG A 205 12.55 -1.20 -13.57
C ARG A 205 13.29 -0.17 -12.70
N GLU A 206 13.50 1.03 -13.22
CA GLU A 206 14.11 2.11 -12.45
C GLU A 206 13.20 2.54 -11.28
N ASP A 207 11.88 2.67 -11.47
CA ASP A 207 10.96 2.97 -10.36
C ASP A 207 11.03 1.91 -9.26
N TYR A 208 11.12 0.63 -9.65
CA TYR A 208 11.30 -0.47 -8.69
C TYR A 208 12.61 -0.31 -7.91
N LYS A 209 13.73 -0.08 -8.59
CA LYS A 209 15.04 0.09 -7.95
C LYS A 209 15.02 1.25 -6.95
N HIS A 210 14.61 2.44 -7.39
CA HIS A 210 14.61 3.64 -6.55
C HIS A 210 13.70 3.47 -5.31
N ARG A 211 12.52 2.86 -5.47
CA ARG A 211 11.55 2.78 -4.37
C ARG A 211 11.68 1.54 -3.52
N MET A 212 11.98 0.39 -4.12
CA MET A 212 11.98 -0.89 -3.42
C MET A 212 13.35 -1.33 -2.96
N ILE A 213 14.43 -0.86 -3.59
CA ILE A 213 15.81 -1.20 -3.21
C ILE A 213 16.43 -0.04 -2.41
N ASP A 214 16.37 1.19 -2.92
CA ASP A 214 17.14 2.32 -2.35
C ASP A 214 16.45 3.00 -1.15
N CYS A 215 15.12 2.85 -1.03
CA CYS A 215 14.36 3.37 0.11
C CYS A 215 14.28 2.36 1.26
N PHE A 216 14.31 2.86 2.49
CA PHE A 216 14.05 2.05 3.69
C PHE A 216 12.60 2.18 4.15
N LEU A 217 12.15 1.15 4.87
CA LEU A 217 10.78 1.01 5.34
C LEU A 217 10.64 1.53 6.76
N LEU A 218 9.59 2.31 6.99
CA LEU A 218 9.11 2.77 8.28
C LEU A 218 7.71 2.23 8.53
N ILE A 219 7.35 2.07 9.80
CA ILE A 219 5.99 1.71 10.21
C ILE A 219 5.46 2.80 11.13
N TRP A 220 4.54 3.60 10.59
CA TRP A 220 3.89 4.67 11.33
C TRP A 220 2.55 4.20 11.87
N GLN A 221 2.29 4.54 13.13
CA GLN A 221 1.11 4.15 13.87
C GLN A 221 0.28 5.37 14.25
N ALA A 222 -1.00 5.37 13.88
CA ALA A 222 -1.91 6.42 14.31
C ALA A 222 -2.19 6.33 15.82
N GLY A 223 -2.34 7.49 16.47
CA GLY A 223 -2.76 7.57 17.87
C GLY A 223 -4.13 6.93 18.13
N GLU A 224 -4.49 6.78 19.40
CA GLU A 224 -5.74 6.11 19.82
C GLU A 224 -6.99 6.74 19.19
N ASN A 225 -7.00 8.06 19.08
CA ASN A 225 -8.14 8.86 18.63
C ASN A 225 -8.05 9.34 17.17
N ASP A 226 -7.19 8.70 16.38
CA ASP A 226 -6.98 9.04 14.97
C ASP A 226 -6.96 7.76 14.12
N GLU A 227 -7.28 7.90 12.83
CA GLU A 227 -7.19 6.78 11.89
C GLU A 227 -6.76 7.26 10.51
N PHE A 228 -6.09 6.35 9.80
CA PHE A 228 -5.83 6.50 8.38
C PHE A 228 -7.04 6.06 7.57
N ILE A 229 -7.29 6.75 6.47
CA ILE A 229 -8.29 6.39 5.47
C ILE A 229 -7.64 5.66 4.30
N ILE A 230 -8.44 5.01 3.46
CA ILE A 230 -7.97 4.43 2.22
C ILE A 230 -8.84 4.87 1.04
N THR A 231 -8.19 5.16 -0.08
CA THR A 231 -8.80 5.64 -1.32
C THR A 231 -8.48 4.65 -2.43
N SER A 232 -9.18 4.70 -3.57
CA SER A 232 -8.91 3.77 -4.70
C SER A 232 -7.50 3.87 -5.27
N ASN A 233 -6.79 4.97 -5.03
CA ASN A 233 -5.38 5.13 -5.36
C ASN A 233 -4.47 5.15 -4.11
N GLY A 234 -4.98 4.76 -2.93
CA GLY A 234 -4.30 4.91 -1.64
C GLY A 234 -3.01 4.10 -1.43
N PHE A 235 -2.57 3.33 -2.42
CA PHE A 235 -1.33 2.53 -2.37
C PHE A 235 -0.21 3.23 -3.12
N GLY A 236 0.76 3.75 -2.36
CA GLY A 236 1.97 4.35 -2.91
C GLY A 236 1.76 5.76 -3.44
N ILE A 237 0.73 6.47 -2.94
CA ILE A 237 0.66 7.93 -2.97
C ILE A 237 1.88 8.47 -2.25
N PHE A 238 2.46 9.54 -2.77
CA PHE A 238 3.69 10.09 -2.23
C PHE A 238 3.61 11.59 -1.97
N GLU A 239 4.47 12.03 -1.07
CA GLU A 239 4.86 13.42 -0.89
C GLU A 239 6.26 13.61 -1.42
N GLY A 240 6.52 14.71 -2.12
CA GLY A 240 7.81 14.94 -2.74
C GLY A 240 7.80 16.09 -3.75
N VAL A 241 8.75 16.04 -4.67
CA VAL A 241 8.96 17.07 -5.69
C VAL A 241 8.53 16.53 -7.04
N THR A 242 7.66 17.27 -7.72
CA THR A 242 7.35 17.07 -9.13
C THR A 242 7.84 18.28 -9.92
N GLY A 243 8.25 18.07 -11.17
CA GLY A 243 8.67 19.14 -12.05
C GLY A 243 9.26 18.63 -13.35
N ASN A 244 9.98 19.50 -14.05
CA ASN A 244 10.75 19.15 -15.24
C ASN A 244 12.25 19.28 -14.94
N MET A 245 12.98 18.20 -15.11
CA MET A 245 14.43 18.18 -15.06
C MET A 245 14.95 18.66 -16.42
N PHE A 246 15.95 19.54 -16.39
CA PHE A 246 16.51 20.19 -17.58
C PHE A 246 15.45 20.86 -18.51
N GLY A 247 14.36 21.34 -17.92
CA GLY A 247 13.32 22.09 -18.64
C GLY A 247 12.35 21.26 -19.50
N ALA A 248 12.63 19.97 -19.74
CA ALA A 248 11.84 19.15 -20.65
C ALA A 248 11.47 17.75 -20.13
N PHE A 249 12.24 17.19 -19.19
CA PHE A 249 12.02 15.82 -18.74
C PHE A 249 11.16 15.80 -17.48
N PRO A 250 9.90 15.34 -17.54
CA PRO A 250 9.09 15.23 -16.33
C PRO A 250 9.80 14.31 -15.33
N PHE A 251 9.98 14.80 -14.11
CA PHE A 251 10.55 14.02 -13.02
C PHE A 251 9.65 14.09 -11.79
N GLN A 252 9.67 13.00 -11.04
CA GLN A 252 9.01 12.91 -9.76
C GLN A 252 10.00 12.29 -8.78
N TYR A 253 10.15 12.91 -7.63
CA TYR A 253 10.99 12.41 -6.55
C TYR A 253 10.16 12.33 -5.27
N ALA A 254 9.98 11.13 -4.74
CA ALA A 254 9.23 10.90 -3.51
C ALA A 254 10.12 11.03 -2.27
N PHE A 255 9.78 11.93 -1.37
CA PHE A 255 10.33 11.96 -0.02
C PHE A 255 9.71 10.84 0.83
N HIS A 256 8.40 10.65 0.73
CA HIS A 256 7.66 9.61 1.44
C HIS A 256 6.61 8.99 0.53
N SER A 257 6.62 7.66 0.38
CA SER A 257 5.52 6.91 -0.25
C SER A 257 4.70 6.19 0.82
N PHE A 258 3.39 6.38 0.82
CA PHE A 258 2.45 5.89 1.83
C PHE A 258 1.67 4.67 1.35
N TYR A 259 1.64 3.61 2.17
CA TYR A 259 0.87 2.40 1.92
C TYR A 259 0.05 2.06 3.16
N VAL A 260 -1.21 2.47 3.16
CA VAL A 260 -2.10 2.27 4.32
C VAL A 260 -2.51 0.79 4.39
N ILE A 261 -2.13 0.10 5.46
CA ILE A 261 -2.41 -1.34 5.64
C ILE A 261 -3.52 -1.62 6.66
N SER A 262 -3.84 -0.63 7.50
CA SER A 262 -4.99 -0.66 8.42
C SER A 262 -5.37 0.77 8.85
N PRO A 263 -6.52 0.98 9.50
CA PRO A 263 -6.87 2.28 10.09
C PRO A 263 -5.82 2.81 11.08
N LYS A 264 -4.97 1.94 11.65
CA LYS A 264 -3.96 2.31 12.64
C LYS A 264 -2.53 2.31 12.12
N LEU A 265 -2.26 1.77 10.94
CA LEU A 265 -0.90 1.59 10.44
C LEU A 265 -0.78 1.99 8.98
N VAL A 266 0.28 2.75 8.70
CA VAL A 266 0.76 3.05 7.35
C VAL A 266 2.23 2.64 7.25
N LEU A 267 2.54 1.89 6.19
CA LEU A 267 3.92 1.62 5.81
C LEU A 267 4.42 2.82 5.00
N VAL A 268 5.63 3.29 5.30
CA VAL A 268 6.23 4.44 4.62
C VAL A 268 7.58 4.07 4.06
N LEU A 269 7.76 4.26 2.76
CA LEU A 269 9.08 4.18 2.13
C LEU A 269 9.67 5.59 2.03
N CYS A 270 10.91 5.74 2.46
CA CYS A 270 11.64 7.00 2.35
C CYS A 270 13.10 6.77 1.91
N PRO A 271 13.70 7.72 1.17
CA PRO A 271 15.09 7.66 0.77
C PRO A 271 16.04 7.58 1.97
N SER A 272 17.18 6.92 1.79
CA SER A 272 18.17 6.75 2.86
C SER A 272 18.69 8.07 3.46
N SER A 273 18.60 9.20 2.74
CA SER A 273 18.93 10.54 3.25
C SER A 273 18.10 10.98 4.46
N PHE A 274 16.91 10.41 4.69
CA PHE A 274 16.12 10.66 5.90
C PHE A 274 16.68 9.98 7.15
N ARG A 275 17.68 9.10 7.01
CA ARG A 275 18.39 8.55 8.15
C ARG A 275 19.19 9.63 8.85
N LYS A 276 19.14 9.63 10.18
CA LYS A 276 19.86 10.59 11.02
C LYS A 276 21.37 10.59 10.73
N GLU A 277 21.93 9.43 10.40
CA GLU A 277 23.36 9.28 10.12
C GLU A 277 23.79 9.88 8.78
N ILE A 278 22.84 10.13 7.85
CA ILE A 278 23.11 10.64 6.50
C ILE A 278 22.72 12.11 6.37
N GLY A 279 21.49 12.44 6.75
CA GLY A 279 20.97 13.81 6.69
C GLY A 279 20.40 14.21 5.32
N THR A 280 19.47 15.17 5.35
CA THR A 280 18.66 15.58 4.20
C THR A 280 19.20 16.83 3.48
N ASP A 281 20.28 17.45 3.96
CA ASP A 281 20.73 18.75 3.46
C ASP A 281 21.14 18.72 1.98
N HIS A 282 21.90 17.70 1.57
CA HIS A 282 22.27 17.51 0.16
C HIS A 282 21.05 17.28 -0.73
N LEU A 283 20.09 16.50 -0.24
CA LEU A 283 18.83 16.23 -0.93
C LEU A 283 18.06 17.52 -1.18
N TYR A 284 17.87 18.33 -0.14
CA TYR A 284 17.14 19.58 -0.25
C TYR A 284 17.87 20.60 -1.12
N LYS A 285 19.20 20.68 -1.03
CA LYS A 285 19.99 21.53 -1.92
C LYS A 285 19.81 21.13 -3.39
N PHE A 286 19.80 19.83 -3.69
CA PHE A 286 19.59 19.32 -5.04
C PHE A 286 18.20 19.71 -5.59
N PHE A 287 17.16 19.66 -4.75
CA PHE A 287 15.79 20.03 -5.14
C PHE A 287 15.42 21.49 -4.88
N GLY A 288 16.41 22.40 -4.91
CA GLY A 288 16.16 23.85 -4.83
C GLY A 288 15.58 24.31 -3.49
N GLY A 289 15.91 23.62 -2.40
CA GLY A 289 15.50 23.95 -1.04
C GLY A 289 14.10 23.47 -0.65
N LYS A 290 13.38 22.75 -1.52
CA LYS A 290 12.08 22.16 -1.17
C LYS A 290 12.26 21.08 -0.10
N ARG A 291 11.70 21.31 1.09
CA ARG A 291 11.80 20.41 2.25
C ARG A 291 10.57 19.51 2.35
N SER A 292 10.73 18.36 2.99
CA SER A 292 9.59 17.49 3.29
C SER A 292 8.73 18.08 4.39
N ILE A 293 7.41 17.94 4.24
CA ILE A 293 6.44 18.33 5.28
C ILE A 293 6.43 17.34 6.46
N PHE A 294 7.14 16.22 6.36
CA PHE A 294 7.31 15.22 7.41
C PHE A 294 8.73 15.16 7.96
N GLU A 295 9.58 16.16 7.69
CA GLU A 295 10.98 16.13 8.10
C GLU A 295 11.21 16.01 9.61
N ASN A 296 10.23 16.46 10.40
CA ASN A 296 10.28 16.41 11.87
C ASN A 296 9.66 15.14 12.47
N VAL A 297 9.10 14.26 11.64
CA VAL A 297 8.61 12.95 12.09
C VAL A 297 9.81 12.01 12.23
N PRO A 298 9.90 11.15 13.24
CA PRO A 298 11.04 10.23 13.36
C PRO A 298 11.13 9.20 12.20
N HIS A 299 12.34 9.01 11.67
CA HIS A 299 12.68 7.99 10.65
C HIS A 299 13.68 6.94 11.18
N PRO A 300 13.35 6.18 12.25
CA PRO A 300 14.25 5.17 12.77
C PRO A 300 14.53 4.08 11.74
N ALA A 301 15.81 3.80 11.48
CA ALA A 301 16.19 2.66 10.64
C ALA A 301 15.83 1.33 11.35
N ALA A 302 15.54 0.30 10.56
CA ALA A 302 15.42 -1.05 11.09
C ALA A 302 16.76 -1.51 11.67
N ILE A 303 16.71 -2.24 12.77
CA ILE A 303 17.91 -2.83 13.40
C ILE A 303 18.13 -4.22 12.78
N PRO A 304 19.16 -4.42 11.95
CA PRO A 304 19.41 -5.70 11.33
C PRO A 304 20.13 -6.65 12.30
N LYS A 305 19.79 -7.94 12.22
CA LYS A 305 20.54 -9.04 12.82
C LYS A 305 20.82 -10.07 11.73
N TYR A 306 22.07 -10.11 11.30
CA TYR A 306 22.56 -11.01 10.27
C TYR A 306 22.90 -12.38 10.87
N VAL A 307 22.55 -13.44 10.15
CA VAL A 307 22.85 -14.83 10.59
C VAL A 307 24.24 -15.27 10.11
N GLY A 308 24.75 -14.71 9.01
CA GLY A 308 26.05 -15.05 8.44
C GLY A 308 27.23 -14.83 9.39
N THR A 309 28.12 -15.82 9.50
CA THR A 309 29.35 -15.78 10.30
C THR A 309 30.37 -14.77 9.77
N VAL A 310 31.02 -14.02 10.66
CA VAL A 310 32.22 -13.22 10.37
C VAL A 310 33.38 -14.16 10.05
N ASN A 311 33.50 -14.63 8.81
CA ASN A 311 34.70 -15.33 8.35
C ASN A 311 35.75 -14.28 7.95
N ALA A 312 36.48 -13.77 8.95
CA ALA A 312 37.60 -12.83 8.79
C ALA A 312 38.75 -13.37 7.90
N SER A 313 38.71 -14.64 7.50
CA SER A 313 39.75 -15.33 6.71
C SER A 313 39.47 -15.41 5.20
N ARG A 314 38.36 -14.84 4.69
CA ARG A 314 38.07 -14.75 3.25
C ARG A 314 37.90 -13.31 2.78
N SER A 315 38.81 -12.42 3.17
CA SER A 315 39.10 -11.23 2.34
C SER A 315 39.87 -11.68 1.09
N LYS A 316 39.18 -12.34 0.15
CA LYS A 316 39.69 -12.47 -1.22
C LYS A 316 39.09 -11.33 -2.03
N SER A 317 40.00 -10.46 -2.48
CA SER A 317 39.76 -9.50 -3.55
C SER A 317 39.31 -10.25 -4.80
N ASN A 318 38.01 -10.48 -4.94
CA ASN A 318 37.44 -10.93 -6.19
C ASN A 318 37.13 -9.67 -7.02
N ASN A 319 38.08 -9.36 -7.91
CA ASN A 319 37.85 -8.52 -9.08
C ASN A 319 36.87 -9.25 -10.02
N GLU A 320 35.58 -9.25 -9.68
CA GLU A 320 34.53 -9.64 -10.61
C GLU A 320 33.95 -8.37 -11.25
N HIS A 321 34.33 -8.17 -12.51
CA HIS A 321 33.75 -7.17 -13.40
C HIS A 321 32.28 -7.53 -13.70
N ASN A 322 31.37 -7.14 -12.81
CA ASN A 322 29.96 -7.06 -13.17
C ASN A 322 29.75 -5.86 -14.10
N HIS A 323 29.54 -6.16 -15.38
CA HIS A 323 29.17 -5.21 -16.45
C HIS A 323 27.76 -4.61 -16.27
N SER A 324 27.48 -4.01 -15.11
CA SER A 324 26.42 -3.02 -15.00
C SER A 324 27.06 -1.67 -15.34
N LYS A 325 26.60 -1.01 -16.41
CA LYS A 325 27.05 0.35 -16.77
C LYS A 325 26.97 1.24 -15.52
N PHE A 326 28.13 1.63 -15.02
CA PHE A 326 28.29 2.55 -13.90
C PHE A 326 27.88 3.94 -14.40
N ASP A 327 26.82 4.51 -13.82
CA ASP A 327 26.52 5.93 -13.97
C ASP A 327 27.02 6.67 -12.71
N PRO A 328 28.17 7.35 -12.77
CA PRO A 328 28.70 8.12 -11.65
C PRO A 328 27.80 9.29 -11.21
N THR A 329 26.74 9.61 -11.96
CA THR A 329 25.83 10.72 -11.65
C THR A 329 24.65 10.29 -10.77
N ASP A 330 24.39 8.99 -10.61
CA ASP A 330 23.34 8.47 -9.74
C ASP A 330 23.84 8.31 -8.30
N ILE A 331 23.72 9.39 -7.53
CA ILE A 331 24.03 9.46 -6.08
C ILE A 331 23.30 8.38 -5.28
N PHE A 332 22.11 7.95 -5.70
CA PHE A 332 21.33 6.94 -4.97
C PHE A 332 21.92 5.54 -5.16
N SER A 333 22.39 5.21 -6.36
CA SER A 333 23.09 3.93 -6.63
C SER A 333 24.43 3.79 -5.88
N LEU A 334 25.12 4.91 -5.63
CA LEU A 334 26.40 4.92 -4.94
C LEU A 334 26.28 4.43 -3.50
N HIS A 335 25.21 4.80 -2.79
CA HIS A 335 25.00 4.42 -1.40
C HIS A 335 24.61 2.95 -1.22
N ALA A 336 23.72 2.42 -2.06
CA ALA A 336 23.34 1.01 -2.03
C ALA A 336 24.56 0.10 -2.30
N ARG A 337 25.36 0.43 -3.31
CA ARG A 337 26.59 -0.31 -3.63
C ARG A 337 27.68 -0.14 -2.57
N ALA A 338 27.81 1.03 -1.95
CA ALA A 338 28.74 1.24 -0.85
C ALA A 338 28.37 0.40 0.38
N PHE A 339 27.07 0.29 0.69
CA PHE A 339 26.60 -0.56 1.78
C PHE A 339 26.89 -2.04 1.51
N GLU A 340 26.65 -2.53 0.29
CA GLU A 340 26.98 -3.91 -0.08
C GLU A 340 28.49 -4.20 -0.04
N LYS A 341 29.31 -3.27 -0.55
CA LYS A 341 30.77 -3.38 -0.43
C LYS A 341 31.21 -3.45 1.03
N THR A 342 30.55 -2.69 1.92
CA THR A 342 30.84 -2.69 3.36
C THR A 342 30.44 -4.01 4.01
N LEU A 343 29.25 -4.57 3.69
CA LEU A 343 28.88 -5.90 4.20
C LEU A 343 29.86 -6.97 3.73
N LYS A 344 30.25 -6.95 2.45
CA LYS A 344 31.24 -7.88 1.89
C LYS A 344 32.61 -7.72 2.55
N SER A 345 33.07 -6.49 2.81
CA SER A 345 34.35 -6.25 3.49
C SER A 345 34.34 -6.70 4.96
N MET A 346 33.17 -6.73 5.60
CA MET A 346 32.95 -7.27 6.94
C MET A 346 32.75 -8.80 6.94
N GLY A 347 32.80 -9.45 5.78
CA GLY A 347 32.54 -10.89 5.64
C GLY A 347 31.09 -11.29 5.92
N ILE A 348 30.16 -10.34 5.86
CA ILE A 348 28.73 -10.56 6.09
C ILE A 348 28.07 -10.84 4.74
N GLU A 349 27.60 -12.07 4.55
CA GLU A 349 26.73 -12.43 3.44
C GLU A 349 25.27 -12.28 3.86
N LYS A 350 24.46 -11.67 2.98
CA LYS A 350 23.01 -11.57 3.19
C LYS A 350 22.41 -12.98 3.18
N GLN A 351 21.60 -13.30 4.17
CA GLN A 351 20.90 -14.58 4.27
C GLN A 351 19.39 -14.36 4.31
N TRP A 352 18.63 -15.30 3.74
CA TRP A 352 17.17 -15.23 3.68
C TRP A 352 16.50 -15.18 5.07
N ASN A 353 17.20 -15.69 6.09
CA ASN A 353 16.78 -15.74 7.48
C ASN A 353 17.38 -14.62 8.35
N ASP A 354 18.07 -13.64 7.75
CA ASP A 354 18.39 -12.39 8.46
C ASP A 354 17.11 -11.76 9.00
N THR A 355 17.20 -11.10 10.14
CA THR A 355 16.05 -10.46 10.80
C THR A 355 16.22 -8.95 10.88
N PHE A 356 15.10 -8.24 10.80
CA PHE A 356 15.06 -6.79 10.89
C PHE A 356 14.01 -6.38 11.92
N THR A 357 14.43 -5.63 12.93
CA THR A 357 13.53 -5.11 13.97
C THR A 357 13.08 -3.71 13.59
N PHE A 358 11.78 -3.52 13.41
CA PHE A 358 11.15 -2.26 13.05
C PHE A 358 10.37 -1.71 14.24
N PRO A 359 10.71 -0.51 14.77
CA PRO A 359 9.88 0.15 15.77
C PRO A 359 8.60 0.71 15.14
N PHE A 360 7.52 0.75 15.91
CA PHE A 360 6.30 1.48 15.56
C PHE A 360 6.44 2.95 15.97
N VAL A 361 6.47 3.84 14.98
CA VAL A 361 6.52 5.29 15.22
C VAL A 361 5.10 5.78 15.50
N LYS A 362 4.80 6.08 16.76
CA LYS A 362 3.51 6.68 17.12
C LYS A 362 3.44 8.11 16.63
N LEU A 363 2.46 8.40 15.79
CA LEU A 363 2.22 9.73 15.24
C LEU A 363 1.29 10.54 16.13
N ASP A 364 1.52 11.85 16.14
CA ASP A 364 0.52 12.78 16.66
C ASP A 364 -0.65 12.95 15.68
N SER A 365 -1.74 13.54 16.19
CA SER A 365 -2.95 13.76 15.40
C SER A 365 -2.71 14.67 14.19
N ALA A 366 -1.81 15.66 14.33
CA ALA A 366 -1.49 16.59 13.23
C ALA A 366 -0.85 15.86 12.05
N THR A 367 0.07 14.93 12.33
CA THR A 367 0.77 14.13 11.32
C THR A 367 -0.16 13.11 10.68
N VAL A 368 -1.04 12.44 11.45
CA VAL A 368 -2.05 11.54 10.87
C VAL A 368 -2.97 12.30 9.90
N HIS A 369 -3.43 13.50 10.28
CA HIS A 369 -4.23 14.34 9.41
C HIS A 369 -3.45 14.86 8.19
N LEU A 370 -2.13 14.99 8.28
CA LEU A 370 -1.28 15.38 7.15
C LEU A 370 -1.14 14.25 6.13
N VAL A 371 -0.95 13.01 6.59
CA VAL A 371 -0.99 11.83 5.72
C VAL A 371 -2.36 11.73 5.04
N ASN A 372 -3.45 11.82 5.80
CA ASN A 372 -4.80 11.80 5.23
C ASN A 372 -5.04 12.97 4.26
N PHE A 373 -4.46 14.14 4.51
CA PHE A 373 -4.56 15.29 3.60
C PHE A 373 -3.98 14.98 2.23
N ILE A 374 -2.80 14.35 2.18
CA ILE A 374 -2.19 13.93 0.90
C ILE A 374 -3.07 12.88 0.22
N LEU A 375 -3.51 11.86 0.97
CA LEU A 375 -4.40 10.82 0.43
C LEU A 375 -5.68 11.41 -0.16
N LEU A 376 -6.26 12.44 0.49
CA LEU A 376 -7.46 13.15 0.04
C LEU A 376 -7.21 14.06 -1.17
N ASN A 377 -6.06 14.71 -1.27
CA ASN A 377 -5.76 15.59 -2.40
C ASN A 377 -5.62 14.82 -3.71
N GLU A 378 -5.04 13.63 -3.66
CA GLU A 378 -4.86 12.76 -4.81
C GLU A 378 -6.16 12.06 -5.26
N VAL A 379 -7.29 12.32 -4.60
CA VAL A 379 -8.57 11.66 -4.88
C VAL A 379 -9.18 12.13 -6.20
N LYS A 380 -9.52 11.17 -7.08
CA LYS A 380 -10.29 11.43 -8.30
C LYS A 380 -11.82 11.57 -8.05
N PRO A 381 -12.59 12.13 -8.99
CA PRO A 381 -14.04 12.30 -8.83
C PRO A 381 -14.84 11.00 -8.69
N ASP A 382 -14.38 9.90 -9.29
CA ASP A 382 -15.00 8.57 -9.29
C ASP A 382 -14.65 7.71 -8.05
N LEU A 383 -14.06 8.34 -7.04
CA LEU A 383 -13.45 7.64 -5.92
C LEU A 383 -14.46 7.11 -4.89
N ILE A 384 -14.17 5.89 -4.43
CA ILE A 384 -14.69 5.34 -3.18
C ILE A 384 -13.63 5.55 -2.10
N LEU A 385 -14.01 6.25 -1.04
CA LEU A 385 -13.22 6.41 0.18
C LEU A 385 -13.70 5.38 1.21
N THR A 386 -12.78 4.62 1.80
CA THR A 386 -13.06 3.67 2.88
C THR A 386 -12.44 4.17 4.17
N PHE A 387 -13.18 4.04 5.26
CA PHE A 387 -12.82 4.48 6.59
C PHE A 387 -13.43 3.53 7.62
N LEU A 388 -13.08 3.70 8.89
CA LEU A 388 -13.62 2.85 9.96
C LEU A 388 -14.56 3.61 10.90
N SER A 389 -14.21 4.84 11.27
CA SER A 389 -14.92 5.63 12.28
C SER A 389 -15.44 6.94 11.70
N ARG A 390 -16.77 7.14 11.71
CA ARG A 390 -17.38 8.41 11.30
C ARG A 390 -16.87 9.62 12.11
N PRO A 391 -16.72 9.55 13.44
CA PRO A 391 -16.11 10.64 14.21
C PRO A 391 -14.70 11.01 13.74
N TYR A 392 -13.84 10.03 13.47
CA TYR A 392 -12.45 10.28 13.07
C TYR A 392 -12.35 10.76 11.62
N LEU A 393 -13.21 10.25 10.72
CA LEU A 393 -13.35 10.80 9.38
C LEU A 393 -13.83 12.25 9.43
N TYR A 394 -14.83 12.58 10.25
CA TYR A 394 -15.31 13.97 10.40
C TYR A 394 -14.19 14.90 10.85
N LYS A 395 -13.44 14.50 11.88
CA LYS A 395 -12.25 15.25 12.35
C LYS A 395 -11.24 15.46 11.22
N THR A 396 -10.95 14.42 10.45
CA THR A 396 -10.04 14.47 9.29
C THR A 396 -10.54 15.46 8.23
N ILE A 397 -11.81 15.41 7.82
CA ILE A 397 -12.37 16.31 6.81
C ILE A 397 -12.39 17.77 7.30
N VAL A 398 -12.73 18.00 8.57
CA VAL A 398 -12.66 19.35 9.18
C VAL A 398 -11.25 19.92 9.13
N LYS A 399 -10.23 19.11 9.42
CA LYS A 399 -8.82 19.52 9.39
C LYS A 399 -8.32 19.72 7.96
N TYR A 400 -8.74 18.87 7.03
CA TYR A 400 -8.43 18.97 5.61
C TYR A 400 -8.87 20.33 5.04
N HIS A 401 -10.13 20.73 5.24
CA HIS A 401 -10.64 22.03 4.74
C HIS A 401 -9.99 23.27 5.37
N LYS A 402 -9.28 23.13 6.50
CA LYS A 402 -8.56 24.24 7.14
C LYS A 402 -7.14 24.43 6.59
N LYS A 403 -6.61 23.48 5.81
CA LYS A 403 -5.25 23.56 5.26
C LYS A 403 -5.23 24.34 3.96
N VAL A 404 -4.10 25.00 3.70
CA VAL A 404 -3.77 25.59 2.40
C VAL A 404 -3.43 24.46 1.42
N GLY A 405 -3.76 24.63 0.14
CA GLY A 405 -3.46 23.64 -0.91
C GLY A 405 -4.47 22.50 -1.00
N VAL A 406 -5.70 22.69 -0.48
CA VAL A 406 -6.84 21.79 -0.71
C VAL A 406 -7.17 21.75 -2.20
N GLN A 407 -7.20 20.55 -2.78
CA GLN A 407 -7.50 20.36 -4.21
C GLN A 407 -8.91 19.80 -4.44
N GLN A 408 -9.45 19.07 -3.46
CA GLN A 408 -10.75 18.42 -3.54
C GLN A 408 -11.76 19.06 -2.59
N ASP A 409 -13.02 19.20 -3.01
CA ASP A 409 -14.10 19.63 -2.12
C ASP A 409 -14.84 18.44 -1.49
N PHE A 410 -14.82 18.36 -0.16
CA PHE A 410 -15.55 17.41 0.67
C PHE A 410 -16.62 18.08 1.56
N SER A 411 -17.13 19.26 1.19
CA SER A 411 -18.09 20.03 2.00
C SER A 411 -19.38 19.26 2.27
N ASN A 412 -19.89 18.54 1.28
CA ASN A 412 -21.08 17.70 1.45
C ASN A 412 -20.82 16.51 2.39
N LEU A 413 -19.69 15.81 2.24
CA LEU A 413 -19.28 14.76 3.18
C LEU A 413 -19.21 15.30 4.62
N LYS A 414 -18.60 16.47 4.82
CA LYS A 414 -18.52 17.14 6.13
C LYS A 414 -19.91 17.40 6.71
N LYS A 415 -20.84 17.93 5.90
CA LYS A 415 -22.22 18.18 6.30
C LYS A 415 -22.97 16.89 6.65
N ASN A 416 -22.84 15.86 5.81
CA ASN A 416 -23.50 14.57 6.00
C ASN A 416 -23.01 13.88 7.29
N LEU A 417 -21.69 13.86 7.53
CA LEU A 417 -21.11 13.33 8.76
C LEU A 417 -21.59 14.11 9.99
N PHE A 418 -21.65 15.44 9.93
CA PHE A 418 -22.16 16.27 11.03
C PHE A 418 -23.63 15.95 11.36
N ILE A 419 -24.48 15.79 10.35
CA ILE A 419 -25.89 15.43 10.54
C ILE A 419 -26.01 14.04 11.17
N GLU A 420 -25.28 13.04 10.67
CA GLU A 420 -25.34 11.68 11.20
C GLU A 420 -24.86 11.62 12.66
N LEU A 421 -23.71 12.22 12.97
CA LEU A 421 -23.16 12.23 14.33
C LEU A 421 -24.12 12.91 15.33
N ASN A 422 -24.81 13.98 14.92
CA ASN A 422 -25.77 14.67 15.78
C ASN A 422 -27.11 13.92 15.92
N ARG A 423 -27.58 13.22 14.88
CA ARG A 423 -28.76 12.35 14.96
C ARG A 423 -28.51 11.24 15.97
N THR A 424 -27.39 10.55 15.83
CA THR A 424 -26.93 9.53 16.76
C THR A 424 -26.88 10.04 18.20
N HIS A 425 -26.36 11.24 18.43
CA HIS A 425 -26.37 11.85 19.77
C HIS A 425 -27.78 12.10 20.31
N LYS A 426 -28.71 12.61 19.48
CA LYS A 426 -30.12 12.80 19.86
C LYS A 426 -30.82 11.48 20.18
N ASP A 427 -30.63 10.46 19.35
CA ASP A 427 -31.22 9.14 19.54
C ASP A 427 -30.70 8.49 20.83
N ASN A 428 -29.41 8.61 21.12
CA ASN A 428 -28.81 8.16 22.37
C ASN A 428 -29.35 8.90 23.60
N LEU A 429 -29.58 10.22 23.49
CA LEU A 429 -30.23 11.00 24.55
C LEU A 429 -31.70 10.58 24.76
N HIS A 430 -32.44 10.32 23.68
CA HIS A 430 -33.81 9.81 23.76
C HIS A 430 -33.86 8.42 24.40
N LEU A 431 -32.94 7.52 24.03
CA LEU A 431 -32.81 6.20 24.67
C LEU A 431 -32.49 6.31 26.16
N ARG A 432 -31.60 7.22 26.57
CA ARG A 432 -31.28 7.47 27.99
C ARG A 432 -32.46 8.06 28.78
N LYS A 433 -33.25 8.93 28.17
CA LYS A 433 -34.47 9.50 28.78
C LYS A 433 -35.59 8.47 28.95
N ASN A 434 -35.59 7.42 28.13
CA ASN A 434 -36.58 6.34 28.17
C ASN A 434 -36.16 5.17 29.09
N ILE A 435 -35.05 5.28 29.81
CA ILE A 435 -34.72 4.34 30.88
C ILE A 435 -35.61 4.70 32.09
N PRO A 436 -36.47 3.79 32.57
CA PRO A 436 -37.34 4.08 33.71
C PRO A 436 -36.50 4.43 34.94
N THR A 437 -36.72 5.62 35.50
CA THR A 437 -36.04 6.18 36.68
C THR A 437 -36.36 5.46 38.00
N GLY A 438 -36.86 4.21 37.95
CA GLY A 438 -37.44 3.53 39.11
C GLY A 438 -36.88 2.14 39.45
N GLN A 439 -35.94 1.57 38.70
CA GLN A 439 -35.34 0.29 39.09
C GLN A 439 -34.05 0.49 39.88
N LYS A 440 -34.15 0.43 41.21
CA LYS A 440 -33.02 0.12 42.09
C LYS A 440 -32.50 -1.27 41.72
N TYR A 441 -31.50 -1.34 40.87
CA TYR A 441 -30.68 -2.54 40.77
C TYR A 441 -29.83 -2.60 42.04
N SER A 442 -30.14 -3.53 42.93
CA SER A 442 -29.27 -3.92 44.03
C SER A 442 -28.01 -4.54 43.43
N TRP A 443 -26.96 -3.74 43.28
CA TRP A 443 -25.63 -4.26 43.05
C TRP A 443 -25.19 -4.95 44.34
N ASN A 444 -25.41 -6.26 44.44
CA ASN A 444 -24.69 -7.08 45.40
C ASN A 444 -23.24 -7.13 44.94
N VAL A 445 -22.46 -6.14 45.38
CA VAL A 445 -21.01 -6.19 45.37
C VAL A 445 -20.63 -7.36 46.28
N ARG A 446 -20.15 -8.47 45.70
CA ARG A 446 -19.39 -9.43 46.49
C ARG A 446 -18.06 -8.75 46.79
N GLU A 447 -17.92 -8.28 48.02
CA GLU A 447 -16.63 -7.99 48.61
C GLU A 447 -15.81 -9.29 48.55
N THR A 448 -14.82 -9.32 47.67
CA THR A 448 -13.72 -10.27 47.79
C THR A 448 -12.88 -9.79 48.96
N ASN A 449 -13.14 -10.34 50.14
CA ASN A 449 -12.23 -10.22 51.27
C ASN A 449 -10.89 -10.83 50.86
N SER A 450 -9.91 -9.95 50.66
CA SER A 450 -8.50 -10.26 50.83
C SER A 450 -8.21 -10.24 52.33
N GLU A 451 -7.91 -11.38 52.93
CA GLU A 451 -7.02 -11.48 54.09
C GLU A 451 -6.67 -12.94 54.41
N SER A 452 -5.37 -13.18 54.55
CA SER A 452 -4.63 -14.42 54.94
C SER A 452 -4.26 -15.39 53.82
#